data_AF-A0A418QNG7-F1
#
_entry.id   AF-A0A418QNG7-F1
#
_cell.length_a   1.000
_cell.length_b   1.000
_cell.length_c   1.000
_cell.angle_alpha   90.00
_cell.angle_beta   90.00
_cell.angle_gamma   90.00
#
_symmetry.space_group_name_H-M   'P 1'
#
loop_
_entity.id
_entity.type
_entity.pdbx_description
1 polymer ?
#
loop_
_entity_poly.entity_id
_entity_poly.type
_entity_poly.pdbx_seq_one_letter_code
_entity_poly.pdbx_strand_id
1 'polypeptide(L)'
;MKGMRTLVVLLALSSAAAAPATFIKTYSNAAEVLQWTEADGRVTGTFQQVYRTATTPPALKVTTLPFTGTRRGNTFTFQFTQSALGFTDTKNWTSTLSGATLSVTVPSARGGLTTTAYTRSSADAYNATVKALTAQVTAARTLFEQQDAQRRADAAAVQAQTTAVTRLNSAAADALYDAAQVQAAAERVTAQLTDLRGRLPEDLARVVADHEALLTAARDARSCDEVSQVQGYHLDTLSGYDRDVLTGYVAGVLEDLADDARDAQQEGAGVLTALDRVKAAAPSVSAANPRSQVRVSLTPADLTNAGASLTRALSLLGATLTATQAEYRAALAETDARIAQARTVAAGLDCPP
;
A
#
# COMPACT_ATOMS: atom_id res chain seq x y z
N MET A 1 5.57 -7.05 -34.05
CA MET A 1 4.56 -7.24 -35.12
C MET A 1 5.28 -7.56 -36.41
N LYS A 2 5.16 -8.79 -36.92
CA LYS A 2 5.67 -9.16 -38.25
C LYS A 2 4.95 -8.29 -39.28
N GLY A 3 5.69 -7.40 -39.94
CA GLY A 3 5.18 -6.55 -40.99
C GLY A 3 4.68 -7.43 -42.14
N MET A 4 3.37 -7.57 -42.25
CA MET A 4 2.73 -8.16 -43.41
C MET A 4 2.87 -7.16 -44.55
N ARG A 5 4.04 -7.16 -45.21
CA ARG A 5 4.22 -6.57 -46.54
C ARG A 5 3.49 -7.49 -47.50
N THR A 6 2.17 -7.35 -47.61
CA THR A 6 1.44 -7.94 -48.72
C THR A 6 1.82 -7.12 -49.95
N LEU A 7 2.87 -7.61 -50.62
CA LEU A 7 3.30 -7.10 -51.91
C LEU A 7 2.14 -7.32 -52.89
N VAL A 8 1.55 -6.25 -53.40
CA VAL A 8 0.63 -6.34 -54.54
C VAL A 8 1.50 -6.67 -55.76
N VAL A 9 1.57 -7.94 -56.12
CA VAL A 9 2.26 -8.40 -57.32
C VAL A 9 1.34 -8.18 -58.51
N LEU A 10 1.59 -7.13 -59.30
CA LEU A 10 1.05 -7.00 -60.65
C LEU A 10 1.86 -7.94 -61.56
N LEU A 11 1.27 -9.06 -61.98
CA LEU A 11 1.81 -9.85 -63.09
C LEU A 11 1.57 -9.10 -64.41
N ALA A 12 2.63 -8.54 -64.98
CA ALA A 12 2.61 -7.97 -66.32
C ALA A 12 2.94 -9.07 -67.35
N LEU A 13 1.91 -9.66 -67.96
CA LEU A 13 2.05 -10.46 -69.18
C LEU A 13 2.02 -9.51 -70.39
N SER A 14 3.13 -9.47 -71.12
CA SER A 14 3.37 -8.65 -72.32
C SER A 14 2.61 -9.15 -73.55
N SER A 15 1.29 -9.02 -73.49
CA SER A 15 0.42 -8.89 -74.68
C SER A 15 -0.16 -7.48 -74.67
N ALA A 16 -0.49 -6.89 -75.81
CA ALA A 16 -1.08 -5.55 -75.93
C ALA A 16 -2.53 -5.52 -75.40
N ALA A 17 -2.74 -5.99 -74.18
CA ALA A 17 -4.00 -5.98 -73.47
C ALA A 17 -4.35 -4.54 -73.10
N ALA A 18 -5.59 -4.15 -73.35
CA ALA A 18 -6.11 -2.85 -72.96
C ALA A 18 -5.84 -2.60 -71.46
N ALA A 19 -5.37 -1.39 -71.13
CA ALA A 19 -5.13 -1.01 -69.76
C ALA A 19 -6.40 -1.22 -68.91
N PRO A 20 -6.31 -1.79 -67.70
CA PRO A 20 -7.47 -2.04 -66.86
C PRO A 20 -8.28 -0.77 -66.59
N ALA A 21 -9.60 -0.88 -66.63
CA ALA A 21 -10.49 0.18 -66.18
C ALA A 21 -10.53 0.16 -64.65
N THR A 22 -10.25 1.31 -64.02
CA THR A 22 -10.21 1.46 -62.56
C THR A 22 -11.20 2.50 -62.09
N PHE A 23 -12.03 2.12 -61.11
CA PHE A 23 -13.04 2.98 -60.51
C PHE A 23 -12.91 2.91 -58.99
N ILE A 24 -12.88 4.08 -58.34
CA ILE A 24 -12.64 4.19 -56.90
C ILE A 24 -13.84 4.85 -56.23
N LYS A 25 -14.13 4.40 -55.01
CA LYS A 25 -14.96 5.14 -54.07
C LYS A 25 -14.21 5.31 -52.75
N THR A 26 -14.16 6.54 -52.26
CA THR A 26 -13.52 6.88 -51.00
C THR A 26 -14.57 7.22 -49.95
N TYR A 27 -14.28 6.84 -48.71
CA TYR A 27 -15.05 7.14 -47.52
C TYR A 27 -14.12 7.75 -46.48
N SER A 28 -14.67 8.30 -45.40
CA SER A 28 -13.85 8.80 -44.29
C SER A 28 -13.06 7.69 -43.57
N ASN A 29 -13.53 6.44 -43.64
CA ASN A 29 -12.92 5.29 -42.97
C ASN A 29 -12.57 4.13 -43.91
N ALA A 30 -12.76 4.27 -45.22
CA ALA A 30 -12.58 3.19 -46.18
C ALA A 30 -12.21 3.69 -47.58
N ALA A 31 -11.65 2.80 -48.37
CA ALA A 31 -11.41 2.99 -49.80
C ALA A 31 -11.76 1.69 -50.54
N GLU A 32 -12.55 1.81 -51.59
CA GLU A 32 -12.96 0.72 -52.46
C GLU A 32 -12.44 0.95 -53.87
N VAL A 33 -12.01 -0.12 -54.53
CA VAL A 33 -11.61 -0.10 -55.94
C VAL A 33 -12.24 -1.29 -56.68
N LEU A 34 -12.80 -0.98 -57.85
CA LEU A 34 -13.19 -1.95 -58.87
C LEU A 34 -12.21 -1.78 -60.03
N GLN A 35 -11.47 -2.84 -60.34
CA GLN A 35 -10.54 -2.85 -61.47
C GLN A 35 -10.81 -4.06 -62.35
N TRP A 36 -10.92 -3.86 -63.66
CA TRP A 36 -11.18 -4.96 -64.59
C TRP A 36 -10.60 -4.73 -65.98
N THR A 37 -10.49 -5.82 -66.73
CA THR A 37 -10.24 -5.83 -68.18
C THR A 37 -11.49 -6.33 -68.90
N GLU A 38 -11.68 -5.86 -70.14
CA GLU A 38 -12.83 -6.23 -70.98
C GLU A 38 -12.33 -6.83 -72.30
N ALA A 39 -12.92 -7.96 -72.70
CA ALA A 39 -12.69 -8.61 -74.00
C ALA A 39 -13.99 -9.28 -74.48
N ASP A 40 -14.41 -9.02 -75.72
CA ASP A 40 -15.61 -9.61 -76.34
C ASP A 40 -16.89 -9.49 -75.49
N GLY A 41 -17.08 -8.34 -74.84
CA GLY A 41 -18.23 -8.07 -73.96
C GLY A 41 -18.21 -8.82 -72.63
N ARG A 42 -17.13 -9.56 -72.32
CA ARG A 42 -16.88 -10.18 -71.02
C ARG A 42 -15.92 -9.35 -70.18
N VAL A 43 -16.16 -9.35 -68.88
CA VAL A 43 -15.39 -8.58 -67.91
C VAL A 43 -14.78 -9.53 -66.88
N THR A 44 -13.51 -9.35 -66.56
CA THR A 44 -12.83 -10.05 -65.46
C THR A 44 -12.05 -9.04 -64.64
N GLY A 45 -12.16 -9.11 -63.32
CA GLY A 45 -11.57 -8.09 -62.45
C GLY A 45 -11.50 -8.45 -60.99
N THR A 46 -11.15 -7.45 -60.19
CA THR A 46 -11.04 -7.53 -58.74
C THR A 46 -11.72 -6.34 -58.07
N PHE A 47 -12.49 -6.63 -57.04
CA PHE A 47 -12.93 -5.67 -56.05
C PHE A 47 -11.99 -5.72 -54.86
N GLN A 48 -11.56 -4.56 -54.38
CA GLN A 48 -10.80 -4.48 -53.14
C GLN A 48 -11.35 -3.36 -52.26
N GLN A 49 -11.53 -3.66 -50.98
CA GLN A 49 -11.94 -2.72 -49.95
C GLN A 49 -10.89 -2.71 -48.85
N VAL A 50 -10.41 -1.52 -48.49
CA VAL A 50 -9.57 -1.30 -47.30
C VAL A 50 -10.36 -0.39 -46.37
N TYR A 51 -10.52 -0.79 -45.11
CA TYR A 51 -11.26 0.01 -44.14
C TYR A 51 -10.65 -0.05 -42.74
N ARG A 52 -10.87 1.02 -41.97
CA ARG A 52 -10.56 1.10 -40.56
C ARG A 52 -11.64 0.36 -39.75
N THR A 53 -11.24 -0.58 -38.91
CA THR A 53 -12.13 -1.29 -37.98
C THR A 53 -12.63 -0.37 -36.86
N ALA A 54 -13.80 -0.67 -36.31
CA ALA A 54 -14.36 0.00 -35.13
C ALA A 54 -13.78 -0.53 -33.79
N THR A 55 -12.77 -1.41 -33.84
CA THR A 55 -12.11 -1.94 -32.65
C THR A 55 -11.26 -0.87 -31.96
N THR A 56 -10.97 -1.10 -30.68
CA THR A 56 -10.03 -0.27 -29.90
C THR A 56 -8.90 -1.18 -29.40
N PRO A 57 -7.64 -1.01 -29.87
CA PRO A 57 -7.19 -0.02 -30.84
C PRO A 57 -7.75 -0.24 -32.27
N PRO A 58 -7.83 0.82 -33.10
CA PRO A 58 -8.25 0.69 -34.48
C PRO A 58 -7.20 -0.06 -35.30
N ALA A 59 -7.67 -0.85 -36.26
CA ALA A 59 -6.83 -1.58 -37.20
C ALA A 59 -7.31 -1.36 -38.63
N LEU A 60 -6.45 -1.66 -39.60
CA LEU A 60 -6.86 -1.79 -40.99
C LEU A 60 -7.30 -3.22 -41.29
N LYS A 61 -8.37 -3.35 -42.04
CA LYS A 61 -8.79 -4.61 -42.65
C LYS A 61 -8.87 -4.43 -44.16
N VAL A 62 -8.50 -5.49 -44.86
CA VAL A 62 -8.50 -5.54 -46.32
C VAL A 62 -9.35 -6.73 -46.76
N THR A 63 -10.21 -6.49 -47.73
CA THR A 63 -11.02 -7.51 -48.41
C THR A 63 -10.68 -7.42 -49.89
N THR A 64 -10.30 -8.54 -50.52
CA THR A 64 -10.02 -8.60 -51.96
C THR A 64 -10.79 -9.76 -52.55
N LEU A 65 -11.53 -9.50 -53.63
CA LEU A 65 -12.46 -10.44 -54.24
C LEU A 65 -12.37 -10.41 -55.77
N PRO A 66 -12.11 -11.54 -56.41
CA PRO A 66 -12.22 -11.62 -57.86
C PRO A 66 -13.68 -11.60 -58.29
N PHE A 67 -13.94 -11.08 -59.49
CA PHE A 67 -15.23 -11.16 -60.14
C PHE A 67 -15.12 -11.39 -61.64
N THR A 68 -16.18 -11.96 -62.21
CA THR A 68 -16.42 -12.05 -63.65
C THR A 68 -17.68 -11.28 -64.01
N GLY A 69 -17.92 -10.99 -65.28
CA GLY A 69 -19.05 -10.16 -65.65
C GLY A 69 -19.30 -10.05 -67.15
N THR A 70 -20.32 -9.27 -67.49
CA THR A 70 -20.68 -8.98 -68.88
C THR A 70 -21.05 -7.51 -69.04
N ARG A 71 -20.79 -6.96 -70.23
CA ARG A 71 -21.23 -5.62 -70.63
C ARG A 71 -22.29 -5.69 -71.72
N ARG A 72 -23.35 -4.90 -71.58
CA ARG A 72 -24.38 -4.67 -72.61
C ARG A 72 -24.63 -3.17 -72.73
N GLY A 73 -24.10 -2.54 -73.78
CA GLY A 73 -24.12 -1.09 -73.92
C GLY A 73 -23.36 -0.41 -72.78
N ASN A 74 -24.07 0.39 -71.97
CA ASN A 74 -23.52 1.07 -70.79
C ASN A 74 -23.78 0.33 -69.48
N THR A 75 -24.44 -0.83 -69.52
CA THR A 75 -24.75 -1.64 -68.33
C THR A 75 -23.73 -2.75 -68.16
N PHE A 76 -23.26 -2.93 -66.93
CA PHE A 76 -22.35 -3.99 -66.52
C PHE A 76 -22.99 -4.86 -65.44
N THR A 77 -22.67 -6.15 -65.45
CA THR A 77 -22.99 -7.08 -64.36
C THR A 77 -21.70 -7.67 -63.82
N PHE A 78 -21.48 -7.63 -62.51
CA PHE A 78 -20.32 -8.22 -61.83
C PHE A 78 -20.80 -9.36 -60.94
N GLN A 79 -20.15 -10.52 -61.06
CA GLN A 79 -20.46 -11.75 -60.35
C GLN A 79 -19.26 -12.15 -59.48
N PHE A 80 -19.49 -12.19 -58.17
CA PHE A 80 -18.51 -12.56 -57.16
C PHE A 80 -18.70 -14.02 -56.71
N THR A 81 -17.62 -14.66 -56.30
CA THR A 81 -17.69 -16.03 -55.75
C THR A 81 -18.27 -16.07 -54.34
N GLN A 82 -18.13 -14.98 -53.59
CA GLN A 82 -18.59 -14.79 -52.21
C GLN A 82 -19.19 -13.39 -52.01
N SER A 83 -19.86 -13.17 -50.87
CA SER A 83 -20.41 -11.85 -50.53
C SER A 83 -19.31 -10.80 -50.50
N ALA A 84 -19.54 -9.68 -51.19
CA ALA A 84 -18.52 -8.66 -51.36
C ALA A 84 -18.35 -7.73 -50.16
N LEU A 85 -19.45 -7.47 -49.45
CA LEU A 85 -19.49 -6.52 -48.33
C LEU A 85 -19.67 -7.22 -46.97
N GLY A 86 -19.68 -8.56 -46.93
CA GLY A 86 -19.69 -9.34 -45.69
C GLY A 86 -21.05 -9.45 -44.96
N PHE A 87 -22.11 -8.84 -45.50
CA PHE A 87 -23.50 -9.11 -45.14
C PHE A 87 -24.15 -10.02 -46.21
N THR A 88 -25.45 -10.34 -46.09
CA THR A 88 -26.25 -11.14 -47.04
C THR A 88 -26.40 -10.44 -48.41
N ASP A 89 -25.28 -10.15 -49.05
CA ASP A 89 -25.21 -9.53 -50.36
C ASP A 89 -25.41 -10.61 -51.44
N THR A 90 -26.07 -10.23 -52.52
CA THR A 90 -26.19 -11.05 -53.70
C THR A 90 -24.84 -11.11 -54.40
N LYS A 91 -24.46 -12.29 -54.88
CA LYS A 91 -23.23 -12.48 -55.66
C LYS A 91 -23.18 -11.65 -56.95
N ASN A 92 -24.27 -10.96 -57.33
CA ASN A 92 -24.38 -10.21 -58.57
C ASN A 92 -24.63 -8.73 -58.29
N TRP A 93 -23.75 -7.87 -58.78
CA TRP A 93 -23.93 -6.42 -58.79
C TRP A 93 -24.26 -5.95 -60.20
N THR A 94 -25.21 -5.03 -60.31
CA THR A 94 -25.52 -4.37 -61.59
C THR A 94 -25.05 -2.94 -61.56
N SER A 95 -24.52 -2.43 -62.68
CA SER A 95 -24.06 -1.06 -62.74
C SER A 95 -24.26 -0.41 -64.09
N THR A 96 -24.28 0.91 -64.11
CA THR A 96 -24.41 1.72 -65.33
C THR A 96 -23.25 2.71 -65.40
N LEU A 97 -22.55 2.75 -66.53
CA LEU A 97 -21.46 3.66 -66.82
C LEU A 97 -21.98 4.90 -67.54
N SER A 98 -21.76 6.08 -66.97
CA SER A 98 -22.07 7.37 -67.58
C SER A 98 -20.85 8.29 -67.49
N GLY A 99 -20.13 8.42 -68.61
CA GLY A 99 -18.88 9.18 -68.66
C GLY A 99 -17.81 8.56 -67.76
N ALA A 100 -17.39 9.31 -66.74
CA ALA A 100 -16.40 8.86 -65.75
C ALA A 100 -17.02 8.23 -64.49
N THR A 101 -18.35 8.11 -64.41
CA THR A 101 -19.04 7.63 -63.22
C THR A 101 -19.66 6.27 -63.46
N LEU A 102 -19.36 5.31 -62.59
CA LEU A 102 -19.98 4.00 -62.54
C LEU A 102 -20.96 3.95 -61.37
N SER A 103 -22.26 3.92 -61.66
CA SER A 103 -23.31 3.77 -60.65
C SER A 103 -23.58 2.29 -60.41
N VAL A 104 -23.16 1.76 -59.27
CA VAL A 104 -23.28 0.34 -58.89
C VAL A 104 -24.43 0.16 -57.91
N THR A 105 -25.40 -0.67 -58.27
CA THR A 105 -26.50 -1.07 -57.40
C THR A 105 -26.13 -2.35 -56.66
N VAL A 106 -26.08 -2.26 -55.33
CA VAL A 106 -25.71 -3.34 -54.41
C VAL A 106 -26.78 -3.48 -53.32
N PRO A 107 -27.02 -4.69 -52.80
CA PRO A 107 -27.76 -4.90 -51.56
C PRO A 107 -27.23 -4.07 -50.39
N SER A 108 -28.15 -3.53 -49.60
CA SER A 108 -27.83 -2.79 -48.39
C SER A 108 -27.86 -3.71 -47.17
N ALA A 109 -26.99 -3.45 -46.19
CA ALA A 109 -27.01 -4.13 -44.89
C ALA A 109 -28.35 -3.97 -44.13
N ARG A 110 -29.15 -2.95 -44.47
CA ARG A 110 -30.50 -2.72 -43.90
C ARG A 110 -31.63 -3.37 -44.71
N GLY A 111 -31.30 -4.21 -45.70
CA GLY A 111 -32.24 -4.71 -46.69
C GLY A 111 -32.46 -3.73 -47.85
N GLY A 112 -32.99 -4.24 -48.96
CA GLY A 112 -33.19 -3.49 -50.20
C GLY A 112 -31.92 -3.27 -51.02
N LEU A 113 -32.03 -2.45 -52.07
CA LEU A 113 -30.93 -2.08 -52.96
C LEU A 113 -30.50 -0.63 -52.71
N THR A 114 -29.20 -0.37 -52.76
CA THR A 114 -28.61 0.96 -52.71
C THR A 114 -27.72 1.18 -53.92
N THR A 115 -27.78 2.38 -54.49
CA THR A 115 -26.93 2.75 -55.62
C THR A 115 -25.76 3.60 -55.13
N THR A 116 -24.58 3.16 -55.50
CA THR A 116 -23.30 3.71 -55.07
C THR A 116 -22.51 4.16 -56.29
N ALA A 117 -22.08 5.43 -56.31
CA ALA A 117 -21.27 5.95 -57.40
C ALA A 117 -19.76 5.70 -57.14
N TYR A 118 -19.08 5.16 -58.14
CA TYR A 118 -17.63 5.10 -58.23
C TYR A 118 -17.15 6.04 -59.33
N THR A 119 -16.00 6.67 -59.12
CA THR A 119 -15.40 7.59 -60.09
C THR A 119 -14.21 6.94 -60.75
N ARG A 120 -14.10 7.06 -62.08
CA ARG A 120 -12.95 6.59 -62.85
C ARG A 120 -11.69 7.25 -62.32
N SER A 121 -10.67 6.45 -62.05
CA SER A 121 -9.42 6.91 -61.45
C SER A 121 -8.25 5.98 -61.80
N SER A 122 -7.12 6.12 -61.11
CA SER A 122 -5.92 5.29 -61.29
C SER A 122 -5.61 4.45 -60.06
N ALA A 123 -4.85 3.37 -60.25
CA ALA A 123 -4.33 2.59 -59.12
C ALA A 123 -3.50 3.45 -58.14
N ASP A 124 -2.78 4.46 -58.65
CA ASP A 124 -2.00 5.38 -57.81
C ASP A 124 -2.87 6.23 -56.89
N ALA A 125 -4.02 6.71 -57.37
CA ALA A 125 -4.97 7.46 -56.53
C ALA A 125 -5.58 6.57 -55.42
N TYR A 126 -5.85 5.30 -55.72
CA TYR A 126 -6.28 4.32 -54.72
C TYR A 126 -5.19 4.10 -53.66
N ASN A 127 -3.95 3.83 -54.11
CA ASN A 127 -2.81 3.60 -53.24
C ASN A 127 -2.51 4.82 -52.36
N ALA A 128 -2.66 6.05 -52.88
CA ALA A 128 -2.54 7.27 -52.11
C ALA A 128 -3.61 7.35 -51.00
N THR A 129 -4.85 6.98 -51.30
CA THR A 129 -5.95 6.94 -50.31
C THR A 129 -5.68 5.87 -49.24
N VAL A 130 -5.26 4.67 -49.63
CA VAL A 130 -4.90 3.60 -48.70
C VAL A 130 -3.72 4.01 -47.80
N LYS A 131 -2.72 4.70 -48.35
CA LYS A 131 -1.60 5.27 -47.59
C LYS A 131 -2.08 6.30 -46.56
N ALA A 132 -2.98 7.20 -46.95
CA ALA A 132 -3.58 8.17 -46.04
C ALA A 132 -4.37 7.50 -44.90
N LEU A 133 -5.20 6.50 -45.21
CA LEU A 133 -5.96 5.74 -44.22
C LEU A 133 -5.03 4.95 -43.27
N THR A 134 -3.94 4.40 -43.79
CA THR A 134 -2.89 3.74 -42.99
C THR A 134 -2.24 4.71 -42.01
N ALA A 135 -1.92 5.93 -42.46
CA ALA A 135 -1.36 6.96 -41.59
C ALA A 135 -2.35 7.35 -40.48
N GLN A 136 -3.64 7.49 -40.79
CA GLN A 136 -4.68 7.78 -39.80
C GLN A 136 -4.82 6.68 -38.74
N VAL A 137 -4.88 5.41 -39.16
CA VAL A 137 -4.96 4.27 -38.23
C VAL A 137 -3.71 4.18 -37.36
N THR A 138 -2.53 4.41 -37.93
CA THR A 138 -1.26 4.43 -37.19
C THR A 138 -1.26 5.54 -36.14
N ALA A 139 -1.63 6.77 -36.51
CA ALA A 139 -1.70 7.90 -35.58
C ALA A 139 -2.70 7.64 -34.44
N ALA A 140 -3.90 7.13 -34.77
CA ALA A 140 -4.93 6.81 -33.78
C ALA A 140 -4.47 5.70 -32.81
N ARG A 141 -3.73 4.71 -33.32
CA ARG A 141 -3.15 3.65 -32.51
C ARG A 141 -2.05 4.17 -31.58
N THR A 142 -1.13 5.01 -32.08
CA THR A 142 -0.09 5.63 -31.26
C THR A 142 -0.71 6.45 -30.13
N LEU A 143 -1.75 7.24 -30.42
CA LEU A 143 -2.47 8.00 -29.40
C LEU A 143 -3.10 7.08 -28.34
N PHE A 144 -3.72 5.97 -28.77
CA PHE A 144 -4.28 4.98 -27.85
C PHE A 144 -3.19 4.35 -26.97
N GLU A 145 -2.05 3.96 -27.53
CA GLU A 145 -0.92 3.41 -26.77
C GLU A 145 -0.35 4.42 -25.76
N GLN A 146 -0.26 5.70 -26.12
CA GLN A 146 0.15 6.78 -25.22
C GLN A 146 -0.85 6.98 -24.07
N GLN A 147 -2.15 7.03 -24.38
CA GLN A 147 -3.20 7.15 -23.35
C GLN A 147 -3.22 5.93 -22.42
N ASP A 148 -3.01 4.73 -22.96
CA ASP A 148 -2.96 3.52 -22.15
C ASP A 148 -1.76 3.50 -21.22
N ALA A 149 -0.58 3.90 -21.73
CA ALA A 149 0.62 4.07 -20.91
C ALA A 149 0.41 5.10 -19.78
N GLN A 150 -0.21 6.25 -20.09
CA GLN A 150 -0.52 7.27 -19.08
C GLN A 150 -1.48 6.72 -18.01
N ARG A 151 -2.54 6.01 -18.40
CA ARG A 151 -3.50 5.41 -17.44
C ARG A 151 -2.81 4.40 -16.52
N ARG A 152 -1.88 3.60 -17.05
CA ARG A 152 -1.10 2.64 -16.24
C ARG A 152 -0.17 3.37 -15.27
N ALA A 153 0.49 4.44 -15.71
CA ALA A 153 1.34 5.26 -14.85
C ALA A 153 0.53 5.92 -13.71
N ASP A 154 -0.63 6.50 -14.04
CA ASP A 154 -1.54 7.10 -13.06
C ASP A 154 -2.04 6.05 -12.04
N ALA A 155 -2.42 4.85 -12.51
CA ALA A 155 -2.86 3.77 -11.64
C ALA A 155 -1.74 3.29 -10.70
N ALA A 156 -0.52 3.13 -11.22
CA ALA A 156 0.64 2.76 -10.41
C ALA A 156 0.96 3.83 -9.35
N ALA A 157 0.85 5.12 -9.69
CA ALA A 157 1.05 6.21 -8.75
C ALA A 157 0.00 6.21 -7.62
N VAL A 158 -1.28 5.99 -7.95
CA VAL A 158 -2.36 5.85 -6.95
C VAL A 158 -2.13 4.64 -6.06
N GLN A 159 -1.72 3.50 -6.61
CA GLN A 159 -1.43 2.29 -5.84
C GLN A 159 -0.24 2.47 -4.89
N ALA A 160 0.84 3.13 -5.35
CA ALA A 160 2.01 3.44 -4.53
C ALA A 160 1.64 4.35 -3.35
N GLN A 161 0.86 5.40 -3.60
CA GLN A 161 0.34 6.27 -2.53
C GLN A 161 -0.55 5.51 -1.56
N THR A 162 -1.50 4.71 -2.06
CA THR A 162 -2.40 3.90 -1.23
C THR A 162 -1.63 2.99 -0.29
N THR A 163 -0.57 2.35 -0.80
CA THR A 163 0.32 1.49 -0.02
C THR A 163 1.07 2.28 1.05
N ALA A 164 1.57 3.48 0.72
CA ALA A 164 2.26 4.35 1.66
C ALA A 164 1.34 4.83 2.80
N VAL A 165 0.12 5.28 2.47
CA VAL A 165 -0.88 5.70 3.47
C VAL A 165 -1.27 4.54 4.37
N THR A 166 -1.51 3.35 3.81
CA THR A 166 -1.87 2.16 4.59
C THR A 166 -0.77 1.77 5.56
N ARG A 167 0.50 1.76 5.09
CA ARG A 167 1.65 1.46 5.95
C ARG A 167 1.82 2.49 7.06
N LEU A 168 1.64 3.78 6.74
CA LEU A 168 1.71 4.85 7.73
C LEU A 168 0.61 4.71 8.79
N ASN A 169 -0.63 4.44 8.38
CA ASN A 169 -1.75 4.24 9.29
C ASN A 169 -1.52 3.02 10.21
N SER A 170 -0.96 1.92 9.68
CA SER A 170 -0.58 0.76 10.50
C SER A 170 0.48 1.12 11.53
N ALA A 171 1.59 1.72 11.10
CA ALA A 171 2.67 2.11 12.01
C ALA A 171 2.21 3.10 13.09
N ALA A 172 1.27 3.98 12.74
CA ALA A 172 0.67 4.91 13.67
C ALA A 172 -0.25 4.23 14.69
N ALA A 173 -1.05 3.24 14.25
CA ALA A 173 -1.89 2.44 15.15
C ALA A 173 -1.03 1.60 16.11
N ASP A 174 0.02 0.96 15.61
CA ASP A 174 0.97 0.18 16.42
C ASP A 174 1.65 1.06 17.47
N ALA A 175 2.19 2.21 17.06
CA ALA A 175 2.85 3.14 17.99
C ALA A 175 1.89 3.70 19.07
N LEU A 176 0.62 3.94 18.74
CA LEU A 176 -0.39 4.36 19.72
C LEU A 176 -0.77 3.24 20.68
N TYR A 177 -0.86 1.99 20.19
CA TYR A 177 -1.11 0.83 21.03
C TYR A 177 0.03 0.59 22.02
N ASP A 178 1.27 0.61 21.53
CA ASP A 178 2.47 0.46 22.36
C ASP A 178 2.58 1.58 23.41
N ALA A 179 2.25 2.82 23.03
CA ALA A 179 2.23 3.95 23.97
C ALA A 179 1.24 3.73 25.12
N ALA A 180 0.05 3.19 24.83
CA ALA A 180 -0.93 2.87 25.85
C ALA A 180 -0.47 1.72 26.77
N GLN A 181 0.20 0.69 26.22
CA GLN A 181 0.74 -0.43 27.02
C GLN A 181 1.84 0.04 27.98
N VAL A 182 2.83 0.80 27.48
CA VAL A 182 3.92 1.32 28.30
C VAL A 182 3.39 2.30 29.35
N GLN A 183 2.41 3.15 28.99
CA GLN A 183 1.76 4.02 29.96
C GLN A 183 1.10 3.22 31.09
N ALA A 184 0.33 2.18 30.78
CA ALA A 184 -0.33 1.35 31.77
C ALA A 184 0.67 0.58 32.66
N ALA A 185 1.78 0.10 32.09
CA ALA A 185 2.86 -0.51 32.84
C ALA A 185 3.51 0.50 33.81
N ALA A 186 3.83 1.70 33.33
CA ALA A 186 4.41 2.76 34.16
C ALA A 186 3.48 3.18 35.31
N GLU A 187 2.18 3.30 35.06
CA GLU A 187 1.17 3.60 36.09
C GLU A 187 1.08 2.48 37.14
N ARG A 188 1.14 1.21 36.72
CA ARG A 188 1.15 0.04 37.62
C ARG A 188 2.38 0.04 38.54
N VAL A 189 3.57 0.18 37.99
CA VAL A 189 4.82 0.20 38.77
C VAL A 189 4.84 1.41 39.70
N THR A 190 4.34 2.57 39.24
CA THR A 190 4.17 3.77 40.08
C THR A 190 3.26 3.49 41.28
N ALA A 191 2.14 2.80 41.07
CA ALA A 191 1.23 2.43 42.15
C ALA A 191 1.87 1.45 43.15
N GLN A 192 2.60 0.44 42.66
CA GLN A 192 3.33 -0.51 43.52
C GLN A 192 4.42 0.17 44.34
N LEU A 193 5.20 1.07 43.73
CA LEU A 193 6.19 1.87 44.46
C LEU A 193 5.55 2.78 45.51
N THR A 194 4.37 3.33 45.21
CA THR A 194 3.61 4.16 46.17
C THR A 194 3.08 3.35 47.35
N ASP A 195 2.56 2.15 47.10
CA ASP A 195 2.10 1.22 48.13
C ASP A 195 3.27 0.73 49.01
N LEU A 196 4.37 0.31 48.39
CA LEU A 196 5.60 -0.07 49.11
C LEU A 196 6.06 1.07 50.03
N ARG A 197 6.11 2.28 49.49
CA ARG A 197 6.48 3.49 50.22
C ARG A 197 5.52 3.81 51.37
N GLY A 198 4.22 3.57 51.19
CA GLY A 198 3.23 3.73 52.25
C GLY A 198 3.38 2.72 53.40
N ARG A 199 3.89 1.52 53.12
CA ARG A 199 4.11 0.46 54.11
C ARG A 199 5.43 0.58 54.85
N LEU A 200 6.45 1.17 54.23
CA LEU A 200 7.80 1.34 54.82
C LEU A 200 7.77 1.93 56.24
N PRO A 201 7.01 3.01 56.56
CA PRO A 201 6.95 3.54 57.91
C PRO A 201 6.33 2.58 58.93
N GLU A 202 5.33 1.79 58.53
CA GLU A 202 4.70 0.81 59.43
C GLU A 202 5.64 -0.37 59.70
N ASP A 203 6.30 -0.88 58.66
CA ASP A 203 7.30 -1.94 58.79
C ASP A 203 8.49 -1.48 59.63
N LEU A 204 8.98 -0.25 59.42
CA LEU A 204 10.02 0.36 60.25
C LEU A 204 9.53 0.53 61.69
N ALA A 205 8.32 1.03 61.93
CA ALA A 205 7.78 1.19 63.28
C ALA A 205 7.67 -0.13 64.03
N ARG A 206 7.33 -1.24 63.35
CA ARG A 206 7.35 -2.59 63.95
C ARG A 206 8.75 -3.02 64.33
N VAL A 207 9.71 -2.90 63.41
CA VAL A 207 11.13 -3.18 63.69
C VAL A 207 11.62 -2.35 64.88
N VAL A 208 11.27 -1.06 64.93
CA VAL A 208 11.61 -0.17 66.05
C VAL A 208 10.98 -0.63 67.37
N ALA A 209 9.69 -0.95 67.37
CA ALA A 209 8.98 -1.38 68.57
C ALA A 209 9.51 -2.72 69.11
N ASP A 210 9.74 -3.69 68.22
CA ASP A 210 10.33 -4.99 68.57
C ASP A 210 11.74 -4.78 69.15
N HIS A 211 12.53 -3.91 68.55
CA HIS A 211 13.86 -3.53 69.05
C HIS A 211 13.81 -2.85 70.43
N GLU A 212 12.90 -1.91 70.66
CA GLU A 212 12.76 -1.21 71.94
C GLU A 212 12.26 -2.15 73.05
N ALA A 213 11.34 -3.06 72.72
CA ALA A 213 10.88 -4.11 73.63
C ALA A 213 12.05 -5.00 74.07
N LEU A 214 12.93 -5.37 73.14
CA LEU A 214 14.13 -6.16 73.43
C LEU A 214 15.12 -5.40 74.29
N LEU A 215 15.40 -4.13 73.98
CA LEU A 215 16.29 -3.31 74.81
C LEU A 215 15.76 -3.14 76.23
N THR A 216 14.45 -3.00 76.39
CA THR A 216 13.79 -2.90 77.70
C THR A 216 13.95 -4.21 78.46
N ALA A 217 13.62 -5.34 77.84
CA ALA A 217 13.77 -6.65 78.46
C ALA A 217 15.24 -6.98 78.81
N ALA A 218 16.21 -6.58 77.96
CA ALA A 218 17.63 -6.75 78.23
C ALA A 218 18.12 -5.89 79.41
N ARG A 219 17.57 -4.68 79.59
CA ARG A 219 17.88 -3.83 80.75
C ARG A 219 17.27 -4.36 82.05
N ASP A 220 16.08 -4.94 81.97
CA ASP A 220 15.35 -5.46 83.12
C ASP A 220 15.81 -6.85 83.56
N ALA A 221 16.55 -7.54 82.68
CA ALA A 221 17.14 -8.84 82.97
C ALA A 221 18.16 -8.77 84.12
N ARG A 222 18.06 -9.72 85.04
CA ARG A 222 18.89 -9.81 86.25
C ARG A 222 20.09 -10.74 86.07
N SER A 223 20.11 -11.49 84.98
CA SER A 223 21.17 -12.44 84.66
C SER A 223 21.35 -12.55 83.14
N CYS A 224 22.54 -12.98 82.72
CA CYS A 224 22.86 -13.19 81.31
C CYS A 224 21.99 -14.28 80.67
N ASP A 225 21.56 -15.28 81.45
CA ASP A 225 20.61 -16.31 81.01
C ASP A 225 19.25 -15.70 80.66
N GLU A 226 18.74 -14.76 81.48
CA GLU A 226 17.49 -14.06 81.20
C GLU A 226 17.57 -13.23 79.92
N VAL A 227 18.69 -12.54 79.67
CA VAL A 227 18.94 -11.79 78.43
C VAL A 227 18.95 -12.72 77.21
N SER A 228 19.59 -13.89 77.32
CA SER A 228 19.64 -14.88 76.23
C SER A 228 18.29 -15.54 75.93
N GLN A 229 17.35 -15.48 76.88
CA GLN A 229 16.02 -16.07 76.77
C GLN A 229 14.92 -15.05 76.41
N VAL A 230 15.21 -13.75 76.35
CA VAL A 230 14.23 -12.75 75.91
C VAL A 230 13.75 -13.12 74.50
N GLN A 231 12.53 -13.63 74.44
CA GLN A 231 11.82 -14.13 73.24
C GLN A 231 12.40 -15.37 72.53
N GLY A 232 13.36 -16.10 73.14
CA GLY A 232 13.88 -17.34 72.54
C GLY A 232 14.82 -17.15 71.35
N TYR A 233 15.36 -15.94 71.17
CA TYR A 233 16.36 -15.61 70.16
C TYR A 233 17.62 -15.07 70.84
N HIS A 234 18.79 -15.47 70.37
CA HIS A 234 20.02 -14.80 70.79
C HIS A 234 20.02 -13.36 70.22
N LEU A 235 20.53 -12.39 70.99
CA LEU A 235 20.59 -10.97 70.59
C LEU A 235 21.31 -10.76 69.24
N ASP A 236 22.25 -11.63 68.89
CA ASP A 236 22.94 -11.65 67.60
C ASP A 236 22.02 -12.07 66.44
N THR A 237 21.05 -12.94 66.68
CA THR A 237 20.11 -13.47 65.67
C THR A 237 18.96 -12.51 65.41
N LEU A 238 18.52 -11.76 66.41
CA LEU A 238 17.39 -10.84 66.29
C LEU A 238 17.77 -9.56 65.54
N SER A 239 18.99 -9.04 65.77
CA SER A 239 19.55 -7.97 64.92
C SER A 239 19.77 -8.40 63.46
N GLY A 240 19.83 -9.71 63.21
CA GLY A 240 19.85 -10.32 61.89
C GLY A 240 18.46 -10.38 61.25
N TYR A 241 17.43 -10.86 61.97
CA TYR A 241 16.09 -11.03 61.44
C TYR A 241 15.42 -9.72 60.98
N ASP A 242 15.46 -8.67 61.80
CA ASP A 242 14.86 -7.37 61.45
C ASP A 242 15.59 -6.71 60.28
N ARG A 243 16.92 -6.87 60.26
CA ARG A 243 17.74 -6.45 59.14
C ARG A 243 17.38 -7.26 57.89
N ASP A 244 17.25 -8.58 57.98
CA ASP A 244 16.95 -9.48 56.87
C ASP A 244 15.56 -9.23 56.27
N VAL A 245 14.57 -8.82 57.06
CA VAL A 245 13.26 -8.39 56.53
C VAL A 245 13.41 -7.14 55.67
N LEU A 246 14.15 -6.12 56.13
CA LEU A 246 14.39 -4.89 55.38
C LEU A 246 15.39 -5.05 54.22
N THR A 247 16.46 -5.82 54.40
CA THR A 247 17.53 -6.02 53.41
C THR A 247 17.30 -7.20 52.48
N GLY A 248 16.37 -8.10 52.80
CA GLY A 248 15.99 -9.24 51.97
C GLY A 248 14.70 -8.97 51.22
N TYR A 249 13.57 -8.96 51.92
CA TYR A 249 12.25 -8.87 51.26
C TYR A 249 11.99 -7.51 50.62
N VAL A 250 12.11 -6.42 51.39
CA VAL A 250 11.86 -5.06 50.87
C VAL A 250 12.89 -4.67 49.82
N ALA A 251 14.15 -5.05 50.01
CA ALA A 251 15.22 -4.82 49.02
C ALA A 251 14.93 -5.54 47.70
N GLY A 252 14.56 -6.83 47.75
CA GLY A 252 14.24 -7.61 46.56
C GLY A 252 13.05 -7.06 45.80
N VAL A 253 11.95 -6.72 46.51
CA VAL A 253 10.79 -6.09 45.87
C VAL A 253 11.14 -4.73 45.24
N LEU A 254 11.98 -3.93 45.89
CA LEU A 254 12.42 -2.65 45.35
C LEU A 254 13.35 -2.82 44.13
N GLU A 255 14.20 -3.86 44.11
CA GLU A 255 15.06 -4.19 42.99
C GLU A 255 14.23 -4.61 41.77
N ASP A 256 13.27 -5.54 41.95
CA ASP A 256 12.34 -5.97 40.91
C ASP A 256 11.55 -4.79 40.34
N LEU A 257 10.98 -3.93 41.19
CA LEU A 257 10.27 -2.72 40.76
C LEU A 257 11.18 -1.70 40.07
N ALA A 258 12.47 -1.66 40.41
CA ALA A 258 13.45 -0.79 39.76
C ALA A 258 13.87 -1.34 38.39
N ASP A 259 13.92 -2.66 38.21
CA ASP A 259 14.07 -3.31 36.91
C ASP A 259 12.86 -3.01 36.02
N ASP A 260 11.64 -3.29 36.50
CA ASP A 260 10.39 -3.00 35.78
C ASP A 260 10.29 -1.52 35.37
N ALA A 261 10.70 -0.61 36.26
CA ALA A 261 10.71 0.82 35.96
C ALA A 261 11.71 1.19 34.86
N ARG A 262 12.89 0.55 34.84
CA ARG A 262 13.90 0.74 33.80
C ARG A 262 13.42 0.21 32.46
N ASP A 263 12.80 -0.96 32.43
CA ASP A 263 12.25 -1.55 31.23
C ASP A 263 11.16 -0.65 30.63
N ALA A 264 10.21 -0.18 31.45
CA ALA A 264 9.18 0.76 31.00
C ALA A 264 9.76 2.07 30.44
N GLN A 265 10.85 2.58 31.02
CA GLN A 265 11.54 3.77 30.51
C GLN A 265 12.24 3.52 29.17
N GLN A 266 12.90 2.39 29.00
CA GLN A 266 13.57 2.02 27.75
C GLN A 266 12.56 1.79 26.62
N GLU A 267 11.51 1.01 26.88
CA GLU A 267 10.42 0.80 25.93
C GLU A 267 9.74 2.11 25.57
N GLY A 268 9.46 2.95 26.56
CA GLY A 268 8.87 4.27 26.38
C GLY A 268 9.67 5.18 25.45
N ALA A 269 11.00 5.19 25.57
CA ALA A 269 11.88 5.94 24.66
C ALA A 269 11.80 5.42 23.21
N GLY A 270 11.70 4.09 23.04
CA GLY A 270 11.47 3.45 21.76
C GLY A 270 10.14 3.88 21.10
N VAL A 271 9.06 3.87 21.89
CA VAL A 271 7.72 4.29 21.43
C VAL A 271 7.66 5.77 21.07
N LEU A 272 8.27 6.65 21.87
CA LEU A 272 8.34 8.09 21.54
C LEU A 272 9.06 8.33 20.20
N THR A 273 10.16 7.59 19.95
CA THR A 273 10.86 7.63 18.66
C THR A 273 9.97 7.16 17.51
N ALA A 274 9.16 6.12 17.72
CA ALA A 274 8.21 5.63 16.71
C ALA A 274 7.13 6.67 16.39
N LEU A 275 6.53 7.29 17.41
CA LEU A 275 5.53 8.36 17.24
C LEU A 275 6.11 9.54 16.45
N ASP A 276 7.34 9.97 16.73
CA ASP A 276 8.00 11.05 16.00
C ASP A 276 8.28 10.69 14.53
N ARG A 277 8.69 9.44 14.25
CA ARG A 277 8.87 8.96 12.85
C ARG A 277 7.55 9.00 12.07
N VAL A 278 6.46 8.55 12.68
CA VAL A 278 5.13 8.60 12.06
C VAL A 278 4.71 10.05 11.81
N LYS A 279 4.89 10.93 12.80
CA LYS A 279 4.57 12.37 12.68
C LYS A 279 5.37 13.04 11.58
N ALA A 280 6.65 12.74 11.45
CA ALA A 280 7.53 13.28 10.39
C ALA A 280 7.18 12.74 9.00
N ALA A 281 6.71 11.49 8.89
CA ALA A 281 6.34 10.87 7.62
C ALA A 281 4.95 11.32 7.11
N ALA A 282 4.04 11.75 7.99
CA ALA A 282 2.66 12.08 7.60
C ALA A 282 2.52 13.17 6.52
N PRO A 283 3.26 14.31 6.57
CA PRO A 283 3.12 15.36 5.56
C PRO A 283 3.48 14.89 4.14
N SER A 284 4.57 14.11 3.99
CA SER A 284 5.04 13.65 2.67
C SER A 284 4.06 12.68 2.01
N VAL A 285 3.36 11.87 2.81
CA VAL A 285 2.34 10.93 2.33
C VAL A 285 1.01 11.63 2.02
N SER A 286 0.63 12.65 2.79
CA SER A 286 -0.63 13.40 2.61
C SER A 286 -0.65 14.30 1.35
N ALA A 287 0.51 14.80 0.92
CA ALA A 287 0.61 15.71 -0.23
C ALA A 287 0.52 14.98 -1.59
N ALA A 288 0.63 13.65 -1.60
CA ALA A 288 1.10 12.94 -2.77
C ALA A 288 -0.02 12.25 -3.57
N ASN A 289 -0.90 13.02 -4.25
CA ASN A 289 -1.92 12.62 -5.25
C ASN A 289 -3.40 12.73 -4.76
N PRO A 290 -4.20 13.65 -5.34
CA PRO A 290 -5.59 13.90 -4.93
C PRO A 290 -6.58 12.82 -5.35
N ARG A 291 -6.17 11.83 -6.16
CA ARG A 291 -7.04 10.75 -6.64
C ARG A 291 -7.09 9.55 -5.67
N SER A 292 -6.20 9.45 -4.70
CA SER A 292 -6.32 8.42 -3.66
C SER A 292 -7.52 8.71 -2.77
N GLN A 293 -8.34 7.70 -2.54
CA GLN A 293 -9.44 7.75 -1.58
C GLN A 293 -8.97 7.44 -0.14
N VAL A 294 -7.81 6.80 0.01
CA VAL A 294 -7.25 6.48 1.32
C VAL A 294 -6.54 7.70 1.87
N ARG A 295 -6.96 8.13 3.06
CA ARG A 295 -6.39 9.27 3.78
C ARG A 295 -5.69 8.80 5.04
N VAL A 296 -4.75 9.61 5.51
CA VAL A 296 -4.17 9.44 6.84
C VAL A 296 -5.28 9.67 7.85
N SER A 297 -5.59 8.65 8.67
CA SER A 297 -6.73 8.68 9.59
C SER A 297 -6.43 9.40 10.90
N LEU A 298 -5.14 9.55 11.22
CA LEU A 298 -4.69 10.15 12.47
C LEU A 298 -4.22 11.58 12.25
N THR A 299 -4.55 12.44 13.21
CA THR A 299 -4.12 13.83 13.19
C THR A 299 -2.75 13.96 13.87
N PRO A 300 -1.94 14.97 13.50
CA PRO A 300 -0.73 15.29 14.24
C PRO A 300 -0.97 15.58 15.73
N ALA A 301 -2.18 15.99 16.10
CA ALA A 301 -2.58 16.22 17.48
C ALA A 301 -2.67 14.91 18.27
N ASP A 302 -3.24 13.84 17.68
CA ASP A 302 -3.37 12.53 18.34
C ASP A 302 -2.00 11.97 18.75
N LEU A 303 -1.03 11.99 17.83
CA LEU A 303 0.34 11.55 18.07
C LEU A 303 1.05 12.41 19.12
N THR A 304 0.83 13.72 19.09
CA THR A 304 1.43 14.66 20.04
C THR A 304 0.86 14.45 21.46
N ASN A 305 -0.46 14.24 21.57
CA ASN A 305 -1.11 13.98 22.85
C ASN A 305 -0.66 12.64 23.44
N ALA A 306 -0.55 11.58 22.62
CA ALA A 306 -0.03 10.29 23.07
C ALA A 306 1.41 10.39 23.60
N GLY A 307 2.30 11.07 22.85
CA GLY A 307 3.68 11.28 23.29
C GLY A 307 3.79 12.10 24.58
N ALA A 308 2.96 13.14 24.73
CA ALA A 308 2.93 13.95 25.94
C ALA A 308 2.42 13.18 27.17
N SER A 309 1.37 12.35 27.00
CA SER A 309 0.84 11.49 28.06
C SER A 309 1.86 10.45 28.52
N LEU A 310 2.51 9.76 27.57
CA LEU A 310 3.56 8.79 27.87
C LEU A 310 4.75 9.43 28.60
N THR A 311 5.23 10.58 28.11
CA THR A 311 6.32 11.33 28.76
C THR A 311 5.99 11.69 30.21
N ARG A 312 4.74 12.10 30.48
CA ARG A 312 4.28 12.42 31.83
C ARG A 312 4.29 11.18 32.75
N ALA A 313 3.78 10.05 32.27
CA ALA A 313 3.76 8.80 33.03
C ALA A 313 5.18 8.32 33.39
N LEU A 314 6.10 8.33 32.43
CA LEU A 314 7.50 7.92 32.66
C LEU A 314 8.26 8.86 33.62
N SER A 315 7.97 10.16 33.55
CA SER A 315 8.54 11.15 34.46
C SER A 315 8.05 10.93 35.90
N LEU A 316 6.74 10.68 36.07
CA LEU A 316 6.15 10.36 37.37
C LEU A 316 6.75 9.07 37.96
N LEU A 317 6.88 8.02 37.15
CA LEU A 317 7.50 6.75 37.54
C LEU A 317 8.93 6.97 38.06
N GLY A 318 9.76 7.69 37.31
CA GLY A 318 11.14 7.97 37.72
C GLY A 318 11.24 8.78 39.02
N ALA A 319 10.36 9.77 39.20
CA ALA A 319 10.28 10.56 40.43
C ALA A 319 9.86 9.70 41.63
N THR A 320 8.85 8.84 41.47
CA THR A 320 8.36 7.93 42.52
C THR A 320 9.43 6.92 42.90
N LEU A 321 10.12 6.29 41.94
CA LEU A 321 11.21 5.36 42.22
C LEU A 321 12.33 6.02 43.04
N THR A 322 12.74 7.24 42.66
CA THR A 322 13.76 8.00 43.37
C THR A 322 13.36 8.30 44.81
N ALA A 323 12.10 8.71 45.02
CA ALA A 323 11.56 8.96 46.35
C ALA A 323 11.52 7.69 47.20
N THR A 324 10.99 6.58 46.67
CA THR A 324 10.93 5.29 47.38
C THR A 324 12.33 4.79 47.76
N GLN A 325 13.31 4.90 46.85
CA GLN A 325 14.71 4.53 47.15
C GLN A 325 15.33 5.39 48.26
N ALA A 326 15.04 6.70 48.28
CA ALA A 326 15.54 7.60 49.32
C ALA A 326 14.94 7.26 50.70
N GLU A 327 13.63 7.01 50.76
CA GLU A 327 12.93 6.61 51.98
C GLU A 327 13.41 5.24 52.48
N TYR A 328 13.59 4.27 51.59
CA TYR A 328 14.15 2.97 51.94
C TYR A 328 15.58 3.07 52.53
N ARG A 329 16.47 3.88 51.94
CA ARG A 329 17.81 4.11 52.49
C ARG A 329 17.77 4.78 53.86
N ALA A 330 16.85 5.72 54.07
CA ALA A 330 16.66 6.36 55.37
C ALA A 330 16.20 5.35 56.42
N ALA A 331 15.24 4.48 56.09
CA ALA A 331 14.77 3.41 56.97
C ALA A 331 15.89 2.41 57.31
N LEU A 332 16.72 2.05 56.33
CA LEU A 332 17.87 1.17 56.56
C LEU A 332 18.91 1.83 57.50
N ALA A 333 19.21 3.11 57.28
CA ALA A 333 20.15 3.86 58.13
C ALA A 333 19.64 4.00 59.57
N GLU A 334 18.34 4.22 59.77
CA GLU A 334 17.74 4.23 61.12
C GLU A 334 17.82 2.85 61.77
N THR A 335 17.51 1.79 61.03
CA THR A 335 17.62 0.41 61.52
C THR A 335 19.04 0.08 61.93
N ASP A 336 20.04 0.42 61.10
CA ASP A 336 21.46 0.22 61.41
C ASP A 336 21.89 1.00 62.67
N ALA A 337 21.41 2.24 62.84
CA ALA A 337 21.69 3.03 64.05
C ALA A 337 21.13 2.37 65.32
N ARG A 338 19.91 1.80 65.24
CA ARG A 338 19.29 1.07 66.35
C ARG A 338 20.02 -0.23 66.65
N ILE A 339 20.38 -1.02 65.64
CA ILE A 339 21.22 -2.22 65.81
C ILE A 339 22.54 -1.87 66.53
N ALA A 340 23.19 -0.77 66.14
CA ALA A 340 24.41 -0.31 66.81
C ALA A 340 24.16 0.09 68.29
N GLN A 341 23.02 0.72 68.59
CA GLN A 341 22.60 1.03 69.95
C GLN A 341 22.40 -0.23 70.79
N ALA A 342 21.70 -1.25 70.27
CA ALA A 342 21.52 -2.51 70.97
C ALA A 342 22.84 -3.23 71.26
N ARG A 343 23.76 -3.27 70.29
CA ARG A 343 25.10 -3.84 70.49
C ARG A 343 25.86 -3.13 71.62
N THR A 344 25.71 -1.80 71.74
CA THR A 344 26.31 -1.02 72.82
C THR A 344 25.71 -1.36 74.17
N VAL A 345 24.38 -1.53 74.25
CA VAL A 345 23.70 -1.96 75.49
C VAL A 345 24.14 -3.37 75.89
N ALA A 346 24.17 -4.30 74.94
CA ALA A 346 24.60 -5.67 75.17
C ALA A 346 26.05 -5.75 75.67
N ALA A 347 26.97 -4.96 75.12
CA ALA A 347 28.36 -4.89 75.57
C ALA A 347 28.53 -4.31 76.99
N GLY A 348 27.56 -3.54 77.48
CA GLY A 348 27.56 -3.01 78.85
C GLY A 348 27.05 -4.00 79.89
N LEU A 349 26.40 -5.09 79.47
CA LEU A 349 26.04 -6.22 80.33
C LEU A 349 27.28 -7.10 80.41
N ASP A 350 28.00 -7.04 81.53
CA ASP A 350 29.26 -7.74 81.79
C ASP A 350 29.01 -9.26 81.92
N CYS A 351 28.65 -9.88 80.79
CA CYS A 351 28.34 -11.29 80.69
C CYS A 351 29.61 -12.05 80.29
N PRO A 352 30.15 -12.94 81.16
CA PRO A 352 31.24 -13.80 80.77
C PRO A 352 30.80 -14.69 79.59
N PRO A 353 31.72 -15.00 78.66
CA PRO A 353 31.43 -15.75 77.44
C PRO A 353 30.86 -17.15 77.69
#